data_AF-A0A381WRL1-F1
#
_entry.id   AF-A0A381WRL1-F1
#
_cell.length_a   1.000
_cell.length_b   1.000
_cell.length_c   1.000
_cell.angle_alpha   90.00
_cell.angle_beta   90.00
_cell.angle_gamma   90.00
#
_symmetry.space_group_name_H-M   'P 1'
#
loop_
_entity.id
_entity.type
_entity.pdbx_description
1 polymer ?
#
loop_
_entity_poly.entity_id
_entity_poly.type
_entity_poly.pdbx_seq_one_letter_code
_entity_poly.pdbx_strand_id
1 'polypeptide(L)'
;MRCTTQLIVFGLAVICLPAIGFAQKKKAKNPNSLFDLEYAKVDGISLKLDLLMPSKKTDKKPELVVFFHGGSWRGGSKKTCHVGWLTHHGYAVASVDYRLSGQAKFPA
;
A
#
# COMPACT_ATOMS: atom_id res chain seq x y z
N MET A 1 -30.43 -46.90 54.09
CA MET A 1 -30.23 -45.52 54.60
C MET A 1 -29.62 -44.70 53.47
N ARG A 2 -30.10 -43.46 53.31
CA ARG A 2 -30.04 -42.59 52.12
C ARG A 2 -28.63 -42.08 51.78
N CYS A 3 -28.38 -41.82 50.50
CA CYS A 3 -27.71 -40.62 49.93
C CYS A 3 -27.07 -40.95 48.57
N THR A 4 -27.78 -40.74 47.46
CA THR A 4 -27.65 -39.58 46.54
C THR A 4 -26.52 -39.70 45.52
N THR A 5 -26.95 -40.07 44.32
CA THR A 5 -26.48 -39.68 42.99
C THR A 5 -25.77 -38.32 42.94
N GLN A 6 -24.56 -38.27 42.38
CA GLN A 6 -23.99 -37.05 41.83
C GLN A 6 -23.36 -37.36 40.47
N LEU A 7 -24.16 -37.15 39.43
CA LEU A 7 -23.70 -36.94 38.06
C LEU A 7 -22.86 -35.66 38.05
N ILE A 8 -21.60 -35.76 37.66
CA ILE A 8 -20.78 -34.61 37.30
C ILE A 8 -20.44 -34.73 35.81
N VAL A 9 -21.07 -33.83 35.06
CA VAL A 9 -20.91 -33.57 33.63
C VAL A 9 -19.64 -32.73 33.43
N PHE A 10 -18.58 -33.27 32.84
CA PHE A 10 -17.47 -32.51 32.25
C PHE A 10 -16.81 -33.39 31.16
N GLY A 11 -16.53 -32.95 29.94
CA GLY A 11 -16.65 -31.62 29.38
C GLY A 11 -16.60 -31.67 27.86
N LEU A 12 -17.43 -30.85 27.23
CA LEU A 12 -17.24 -30.42 25.86
C LEU A 12 -16.71 -28.98 25.95
N ALA A 13 -15.40 -28.82 26.13
CA ALA A 13 -14.77 -27.52 25.99
C ALA A 13 -14.62 -27.23 24.49
N VAL A 14 -15.71 -26.82 23.84
CA VAL A 14 -15.64 -26.16 22.54
C VAL A 14 -15.04 -24.79 22.82
N ILE A 15 -13.72 -24.69 22.67
CA ILE A 15 -13.01 -23.42 22.69
C ILE A 15 -13.45 -22.67 21.43
N CYS A 16 -14.49 -21.87 21.56
CA CYS A 16 -14.86 -20.86 20.58
C CYS A 16 -13.75 -19.81 20.60
N LEU A 17 -12.70 -20.00 19.79
CA LEU A 17 -11.75 -18.92 19.52
C LEU A 17 -12.56 -17.77 18.93
N PRO A 18 -12.58 -16.58 19.54
CA PRO A 18 -13.16 -15.43 18.88
C PRO A 18 -12.34 -15.22 17.62
N ALA A 19 -12.99 -15.27 16.46
CA ALA A 19 -12.42 -14.78 15.22
C ALA A 19 -12.16 -13.28 15.43
N ILE A 20 -10.99 -12.93 15.96
CA ILE A 20 -10.48 -11.57 15.97
C ILE A 20 -10.17 -11.27 14.50
N GLY A 21 -11.20 -10.82 13.79
CA GLY A 21 -11.04 -10.26 12.46
C GLY A 21 -10.12 -9.07 12.57
N PHE A 22 -8.87 -9.22 12.11
CA PHE A 22 -8.00 -8.08 11.87
C PHE A 22 -8.59 -7.27 10.73
N ALA A 23 -9.51 -6.36 11.06
CA ALA A 23 -9.94 -5.32 10.14
C ALA A 23 -8.72 -4.43 9.86
N GLN A 24 -8.05 -4.66 8.73
CA GLN A 24 -6.99 -3.77 8.28
C GLN A 24 -7.60 -2.38 8.05
N LYS A 25 -7.29 -1.43 8.93
CA LYS A 25 -7.62 -0.01 8.70
C LYS A 25 -7.00 0.41 7.38
N LYS A 26 -7.81 0.67 6.36
CA LYS A 26 -7.33 1.36 5.15
C LYS A 26 -6.79 2.72 5.59
N LYS A 27 -5.48 2.92 5.43
CA LYS A 27 -4.85 4.21 5.69
C LYS A 27 -5.45 5.24 4.74
N ALA A 28 -6.02 6.31 5.26
CA ALA A 28 -6.52 7.41 4.45
C ALA A 28 -5.36 8.01 3.64
N LYS A 29 -5.59 8.24 2.34
CA LYS A 29 -4.61 8.92 1.49
C LYS A 29 -4.40 10.34 2.03
N ASN A 30 -3.15 10.79 2.10
CA ASN A 30 -2.82 12.16 2.50
C ASN A 30 -3.51 13.13 1.52
N PRO A 31 -4.34 14.08 2.00
CA PRO A 31 -5.06 15.00 1.13
C PRO A 31 -4.14 15.91 0.30
N ASN A 32 -2.88 16.06 0.71
CA ASN A 32 -1.89 16.85 -0.03
C ASN A 32 -1.18 16.05 -1.14
N SER A 33 -1.41 14.73 -1.22
CA SER A 33 -0.84 13.91 -2.29
C SER A 33 -1.57 14.17 -3.61
N LEU A 34 -0.80 14.28 -4.68
CA LEU A 34 -1.31 14.46 -6.04
C LEU A 34 -1.22 13.13 -6.78
N PHE A 35 -2.27 12.80 -7.52
CA PHE A 35 -2.35 11.53 -8.25
C PHE A 35 -2.56 11.79 -9.74
N ASP A 36 -2.08 10.85 -10.55
CA ASP A 36 -2.26 10.85 -12.02
C ASP A 36 -1.70 12.09 -12.72
N LEU A 37 -0.59 12.63 -12.21
CA LEU A 37 0.12 13.75 -12.81
C LEU A 37 0.84 13.29 -14.08
N GLU A 38 0.40 13.76 -15.25
CA GLU A 38 1.10 13.52 -16.51
C GLU A 38 2.41 14.31 -16.53
N TYR A 39 3.52 13.60 -16.76
CA TYR A 39 4.85 14.23 -16.88
C TYR A 39 5.38 14.20 -18.30
N ALA A 40 4.89 13.27 -19.13
CA ALA A 40 5.27 13.17 -20.53
C ALA A 40 4.18 12.45 -21.34
N LYS A 41 4.18 12.72 -22.64
CA LYS A 41 3.41 11.95 -23.61
C LYS A 41 4.35 11.54 -24.75
N VAL A 42 4.62 10.24 -24.88
CA VAL A 42 5.59 9.69 -25.85
C VAL A 42 4.90 8.65 -26.69
N ASP A 43 4.98 8.77 -28.01
CA ASP A 43 4.31 7.87 -28.97
C ASP A 43 2.81 7.67 -28.66
N GLY A 44 2.14 8.74 -28.24
CA GLY A 44 0.73 8.73 -27.88
C GLY A 44 0.41 8.16 -26.49
N ILE A 45 1.39 7.61 -25.77
CA ILE A 45 1.23 7.06 -24.43
C ILE A 45 1.47 8.16 -23.39
N SER A 46 0.44 8.43 -22.57
CA SER A 46 0.54 9.32 -21.42
C SER A 46 1.27 8.62 -20.27
N LEU A 47 2.38 9.21 -19.84
CA LEU A 47 3.17 8.73 -18.71
C LEU A 47 2.90 9.60 -17.49
N LYS A 48 2.55 8.95 -16.38
CA LYS A 48 2.04 9.61 -15.19
C LYS A 48 2.84 9.25 -13.95
N LEU A 49 2.71 10.07 -12.91
CA LEU A 49 3.23 9.78 -11.59
C LEU A 49 2.21 10.11 -10.49
N ASP A 50 2.39 9.48 -9.35
CA ASP A 50 1.70 9.83 -8.11
C ASP A 50 2.73 10.47 -7.17
N LEU A 51 2.47 11.71 -6.76
CA LEU A 51 3.29 12.47 -5.82
C LEU A 51 2.72 12.36 -4.41
N LEU A 52 3.34 11.51 -3.61
CA LEU A 52 2.97 11.27 -2.22
C LEU A 52 3.68 12.27 -1.32
N MET A 53 2.91 13.12 -0.62
CA MET A 53 3.47 14.14 0.26
C MET A 53 3.71 13.61 1.68
N PRO A 54 4.70 14.14 2.41
CA PRO A 54 4.93 13.79 3.82
C PRO A 54 3.67 13.95 4.67
N SER A 55 3.48 13.05 5.64
CA SER A 55 2.30 13.07 6.51
C SER A 55 2.29 14.27 7.46
N LYS A 56 3.46 14.78 7.84
CA LYS A 56 3.62 15.97 8.67
C LYS A 56 3.99 17.15 7.77
N LYS A 57 3.25 18.25 7.88
CA LYS A 57 3.62 19.50 7.21
C LYS A 57 4.88 20.06 7.89
N THR A 58 5.81 20.54 7.06
CA THR A 58 7.02 21.24 7.48
C THR A 58 7.12 22.53 6.68
N ASP A 59 7.66 23.59 7.27
CA ASP A 59 7.89 24.86 6.56
C ASP A 59 8.98 24.73 5.49
N LYS A 60 9.85 23.72 5.63
CA LYS A 60 10.86 23.35 4.65
C LYS A 60 10.25 22.48 3.54
N LYS A 61 10.72 22.68 2.30
CA LYS A 61 10.42 21.79 1.18
C LYS A 61 11.00 20.40 1.47
N PRO A 62 10.24 19.31 1.28
CA PRO A 62 10.74 17.96 1.51
C PRO A 62 11.72 17.53 0.43
N GLU A 63 12.66 16.66 0.80
CA GLU A 63 13.50 15.94 -0.16
C GLU A 63 12.65 14.93 -0.95
N LEU A 64 12.99 14.72 -2.22
CA LEU A 64 12.23 13.88 -3.14
C LEU A 64 12.93 12.55 -3.39
N VAL A 65 12.20 11.46 -3.21
CA VAL A 65 12.57 10.12 -3.66
C VAL A 65 11.74 9.76 -4.89
N VAL A 66 12.40 9.41 -5.98
CA VAL A 66 11.76 8.93 -7.21
C VAL A 66 11.79 7.41 -7.22
N PHE A 67 10.63 6.78 -7.34
CA PHE A 67 10.47 5.34 -7.31
C PHE A 67 9.92 4.83 -8.64
N PHE A 68 10.65 3.88 -9.22
CA PHE A 68 10.22 3.10 -10.38
C PHE A 68 9.76 1.73 -9.89
N HIS A 69 8.54 1.35 -10.27
CA HIS A 69 7.97 0.08 -9.84
C HIS A 69 8.72 -1.12 -10.45
N GLY A 70 8.57 -2.29 -9.84
CA GLY A 70 9.07 -3.56 -10.39
C GLY A 70 8.10 -4.16 -11.43
N GLY A 71 8.29 -5.44 -11.74
CA GLY A 71 7.45 -6.17 -12.71
C GLY A 71 8.18 -6.60 -13.99
N SER A 72 9.50 -6.75 -13.90
CA SER A 72 10.36 -7.25 -15.00
C SER A 72 10.16 -6.50 -16.31
N TRP A 73 9.91 -5.19 -16.24
CA TRP A 73 9.54 -4.30 -17.34
C TRP A 73 8.27 -4.70 -18.13
N ARG A 74 7.63 -5.82 -17.80
CA ARG A 74 6.46 -6.35 -18.52
C ARG A 74 5.14 -5.93 -17.91
N GLY A 75 5.16 -5.49 -16.65
CA GLY A 75 3.97 -5.09 -15.91
C GLY A 75 4.30 -4.19 -14.73
N GLY A 76 3.26 -3.87 -13.98
CA GLY A 76 3.31 -2.94 -12.85
C GLY A 76 2.69 -1.58 -13.20
N SER A 77 2.65 -0.71 -12.19
CA SER A 77 2.24 0.68 -12.34
C SER A 77 2.67 1.49 -11.11
N LYS A 78 2.65 2.82 -11.23
CA LYS A 78 2.85 3.77 -10.14
C LYS A 78 1.96 3.54 -8.92
N LYS A 79 0.84 2.82 -9.07
CA LYS A 79 -0.07 2.48 -7.97
C LYS A 79 0.55 1.53 -6.95
N THR A 80 1.56 0.76 -7.35
CA THR A 80 2.28 -0.20 -6.49
C THR A 80 3.58 0.41 -5.99
N CYS A 81 3.48 1.35 -5.05
CA CYS A 81 4.64 2.03 -4.45
C CYS A 81 5.07 1.35 -3.14
N HIS A 82 6.15 0.57 -3.18
CA HIS A 82 6.68 -0.14 -2.00
C HIS A 82 7.45 0.77 -1.02
N VAL A 83 7.80 1.98 -1.44
CA VAL A 83 8.57 2.94 -0.62
C VAL A 83 7.72 4.10 -0.09
N GLY A 84 6.39 4.02 -0.19
CA GLY A 84 5.49 5.08 0.29
C GLY A 84 5.60 5.37 1.80
N TRP A 85 6.17 4.46 2.58
CA TRP A 85 6.42 4.64 4.02
C TRP A 85 7.45 5.74 4.32
N LEU A 86 8.27 6.14 3.34
CA LEU A 86 9.20 7.27 3.46
C LEU A 86 8.49 8.60 3.71
N THR A 87 7.21 8.71 3.34
CA THR A 87 6.37 9.88 3.66
C THR A 87 6.13 10.07 5.17
N HIS A 88 6.34 9.04 5.97
CA HIS A 88 6.33 9.14 7.44
C HIS A 88 7.64 9.68 8.02
N HIS A 89 8.70 9.69 7.20
CA HIS A 89 10.06 10.12 7.57
C HIS A 89 10.42 11.49 6.98
N GLY A 90 9.45 12.22 6.42
CA GLY A 90 9.65 13.58 5.90
C GLY A 90 9.97 13.67 4.41
N TYR A 91 10.06 12.54 3.70
CA TYR A 91 10.32 12.55 2.25
C TYR A 91 9.03 12.66 1.44
N ALA A 92 9.08 13.43 0.35
CA ALA A 92 8.12 13.27 -0.73
C ALA A 92 8.52 12.07 -1.59
N VAL A 93 7.54 11.34 -2.11
CA VAL A 93 7.78 10.17 -2.97
C VAL A 93 7.03 10.35 -4.28
N ALA A 94 7.74 10.40 -5.41
CA ALA A 94 7.16 10.30 -6.74
C ALA A 94 7.19 8.84 -7.21
N SER A 95 6.05 8.19 -7.29
CA SER A 95 5.90 6.86 -7.89
C SER A 95 5.58 7.00 -9.37
N VAL A 96 6.42 6.46 -10.26
CA VAL A 96 6.43 6.82 -11.69
C VAL A 96 6.01 5.64 -12.57
N ASP A 97 5.08 5.88 -13.50
CA ASP A 97 4.81 4.98 -14.62
C ASP A 97 5.87 5.17 -15.70
N TYR A 98 6.25 4.07 -16.34
CA TYR A 98 7.13 4.04 -17.51
C TYR A 98 6.57 3.10 -18.57
N ARG A 99 7.03 3.22 -19.82
CA ARG A 99 6.59 2.34 -20.90
C ARG A 99 7.07 0.92 -20.65
N LEU A 100 6.16 -0.04 -20.68
CA LEU A 100 6.48 -1.46 -20.50
C LEU A 100 7.14 -2.03 -21.77
N SER A 101 7.82 -3.16 -21.65
CA SER A 101 8.58 -3.80 -22.75
C SER A 101 7.71 -4.21 -23.94
N GLY A 102 6.39 -4.36 -23.73
CA GLY A 102 5.41 -4.58 -24.81
C GLY A 102 4.98 -3.30 -25.53
N GLN A 103 5.28 -2.13 -24.97
CA GLN A 103 4.98 -0.81 -25.52
C GLN A 103 6.20 -0.19 -26.19
N ALA A 104 7.40 -0.35 -25.60
CA ALA A 104 8.65 0.17 -26.16
C ALA A 104 9.83 -0.72 -25.79
N LYS A 105 10.78 -0.89 -26.73
CA LYS A 105 12.04 -1.63 -26.52
C LYS A 105 13.10 -0.70 -25.93
N PHE A 106 13.98 -1.24 -25.09
CA PHE A 106 15.11 -0.49 -24.55
C PHE A 106 16.06 0.00 -25.66
N PRO A 107 16.62 1.23 -25.57
CA PRO A 107 16.27 2.28 -24.61
C PRO A 107 14.92 2.94 -24.97
N ALA A 108 14.01 2.99 -23.98
CA ALA A 108 12.63 3.44 -24.12
C ALA A 108 12.34 4.64 -23.21
#